data_AF-A0AAF0FEN0-F1
#
_entry.id   AF-A0AAF0FEN0-F1
#
_cell.length_a   1.000
_cell.length_b   1.000
_cell.length_c   1.000
_cell.angle_alpha   90.00
_cell.angle_beta   90.00
_cell.angle_gamma   90.00
#
_symmetry.space_group_name_H-M   'P 1'
#
loop_
_entity.id
_entity.type
_entity.pdbx_description
1 polymer ?
#
loop_
_entity_poly.entity_id
_entity_poly.type
_entity_poly.pdbx_seq_one_letter_code
_entity_poly.pdbx_strand_id
1 'polypeptide(L)'
;MDPILQVDTALDTLLKIMASAIAYLSRKASHKQVNSRVPVTVHGSTEALSDEALEASRKELIHDLIAQAKELEHFIDLLPALNRDEQAKSARLESLQDRLLKANAEYRTTLQDAPGSTFDTPLHKSSGSSPFTQPCLGGFT
;
A
#
# COMPACT_ATOMS: atom_id res chain seq x y z
N MET A 1 -7.47 -3.17 0.41
CA MET A 1 -6.07 -2.70 0.32
C MET A 1 -6.11 -1.21 0.06
N ASP A 2 -5.10 -0.46 0.50
CA ASP A 2 -4.99 0.97 0.20
C ASP A 2 -4.84 1.14 -1.33
N PRO A 3 -5.77 1.85 -2.01
CA PRO A 3 -5.74 2.00 -3.46
C PRO A 3 -4.47 2.72 -3.95
N ILE A 4 -3.89 3.60 -3.14
CA ILE A 4 -2.64 4.28 -3.48
C ILE A 4 -1.48 3.28 -3.46
N LEU A 5 -1.41 2.45 -2.42
CA LEU A 5 -0.40 1.39 -2.32
C LEU A 5 -0.52 0.36 -3.45
N GLN A 6 -1.74 0.09 -3.90
CA GLN A 6 -2.01 -0.81 -5.01
C GLN A 6 -1.49 -0.25 -6.34
N VAL A 7 -1.72 1.04 -6.61
CA VAL A 7 -1.15 1.72 -7.78
C VAL A 7 0.38 1.72 -7.73
N ASP A 8 0.96 2.03 -6.57
CA ASP A 8 2.41 2.05 -6.38
C ASP A 8 3.03 0.67 -6.66
N THR A 9 2.44 -0.39 -6.10
CA THR A 9 2.89 -1.77 -6.32
C THR A 9 2.76 -2.19 -7.79
N ALA A 10 1.67 -1.79 -8.46
CA ALA A 10 1.45 -2.09 -9.87
C ALA A 10 2.45 -1.37 -10.78
N LEU A 11 2.77 -0.11 -10.49
CA LEU A 11 3.79 0.67 -11.20
C LEU A 11 5.17 0.02 -11.06
N ASP A 12 5.52 -0.35 -9.83
CA ASP A 12 6.79 -1.02 -9.52
C ASP A 12 6.95 -2.34 -10.27
N THR A 13 5.85 -3.10 -10.36
CA THR A 13 5.79 -4.38 -11.06
C THR A 13 5.95 -4.17 -12.56
N LEU A 14 5.24 -3.20 -13.14
CA LEU A 14 5.36 -2.84 -14.56
C LEU A 14 6.80 -2.46 -14.93
N LEU A 15 7.46 -1.63 -14.11
CA LEU A 15 8.85 -1.22 -14.32
C LEU A 15 9.83 -2.40 -14.26
N LYS A 16 9.65 -3.30 -13.29
CA LYS A 16 10.45 -4.53 -13.15
C LYS A 16 10.29 -5.45 -14.37
N ILE A 17 9.07 -5.63 -14.86
CA ILE A 17 8.78 -6.44 -16.05
C ILE A 17 9.40 -5.81 -17.30
N MET A 18 9.31 -4.49 -17.47
CA MET A 18 9.95 -3.81 -18.62
C MET A 18 11.47 -3.99 -18.60
N ALA A 19 12.11 -3.79 -17.45
CA ALA A 19 13.55 -3.95 -17.32
C ALA A 19 13.99 -5.40 -17.60
N SER A 20 13.25 -6.38 -17.08
CA SER A 20 13.55 -7.80 -17.31
C SER A 20 13.31 -8.22 -18.76
N ALA A 21 12.27 -7.70 -19.42
CA ALA A 21 11.99 -7.94 -20.83
C ALA A 21 13.11 -7.41 -21.74
N ILE A 22 13.60 -6.19 -21.49
CA ILE A 22 14.72 -5.62 -22.23
C ILE A 22 16.00 -6.45 -22.02
N ALA A 23 16.30 -6.82 -20.77
CA ALA A 23 17.46 -7.64 -20.45
C ALA A 23 17.38 -9.02 -21.12
N TYR A 24 16.20 -9.64 -21.12
CA TYR A 24 15.95 -10.93 -21.77
C TYR A 24 16.17 -10.85 -23.28
N LEU A 25 15.53 -9.89 -23.95
CA LEU A 25 15.67 -9.70 -25.39
C LEU A 25 17.11 -9.38 -25.79
N SER A 26 17.79 -8.52 -25.04
CA SER A 26 19.19 -8.18 -25.29
C SER A 26 20.12 -9.39 -25.17
N ARG A 27 19.84 -10.32 -24.25
CA ARG A 27 20.67 -11.51 -24.04
C ARG A 27 20.37 -12.62 -25.05
N LYS A 28 19.12 -12.73 -25.48
CA LYS A 28 18.65 -13.80 -26.39
C LYS A 28 18.68 -13.42 -27.87
N ALA A 29 18.94 -12.16 -28.20
CA ALA A 29 19.08 -11.70 -29.57
C ALA A 29 20.28 -12.35 -30.27
N SER A 30 20.03 -12.90 -31.46
CA SER A 30 21.06 -13.43 -32.35
C SER A 30 21.88 -12.28 -32.98
N HIS A 31 23.18 -12.48 -33.17
CA HIS A 31 24.03 -11.51 -33.85
C HIS A 31 23.93 -11.75 -35.36
N LYS A 32 23.36 -10.79 -36.10
CA LYS A 32 23.26 -10.88 -37.55
C LYS A 32 24.49 -10.27 -38.22
N GLN A 33 25.16 -11.05 -39.07
CA GLN A 33 26.28 -10.55 -39.86
C GLN A 33 25.76 -9.58 -40.94
N VAL A 34 26.16 -8.30 -40.84
CA VAL A 34 25.75 -7.25 -41.79
C VAL A 34 26.75 -7.13 -42.94
N ASN A 35 28.02 -7.48 -42.72
CA ASN A 35 29.09 -7.42 -43.71
C ASN A 35 29.86 -8.75 -43.74
N SER A 36 29.93 -9.38 -44.92
CA SER A 36 30.59 -10.67 -45.13
C SER A 36 32.11 -10.64 -44.92
N ARG A 37 32.74 -9.45 -44.97
CA ARG A 37 34.18 -9.28 -44.73
C ARG A 37 34.57 -9.19 -43.26
N VAL A 38 33.60 -8.97 -42.37
CA VAL A 38 33.84 -8.85 -40.93
C VAL A 38 33.25 -10.09 -40.25
N PRO A 39 34.08 -11.00 -39.70
CA PRO A 39 33.58 -12.17 -39.00
C PRO A 39 32.91 -11.76 -37.69
N VAL A 40 31.76 -12.37 -37.40
CA VAL A 40 31.06 -12.16 -36.12
C VAL A 40 31.71 -13.05 -35.07
N THR A 41 32.41 -12.45 -34.12
CA THR A 41 32.97 -13.16 -32.96
C THR A 41 31.92 -13.23 -31.86
N VAL A 42 31.31 -14.39 -31.66
CA VAL A 42 30.40 -14.63 -30.55
C VAL A 42 31.17 -15.28 -29.41
N HIS A 43 31.21 -14.63 -28.25
CA HIS A 43 31.90 -15.16 -27.07
C HIS A 43 31.01 -16.22 -26.38
N GLY A 44 31.46 -17.49 -26.36
CA GLY A 44 30.83 -18.58 -25.62
C GLY A 44 29.71 -19.34 -26.35
N SER A 45 29.15 -20.37 -25.69
CA SER A 45 27.91 -21.03 -26.12
C SER A 45 26.80 -19.99 -26.16
N THR A 46 26.44 -19.56 -27.36
CA THR A 46 25.48 -18.47 -27.53
C THR A 46 24.11 -18.98 -27.15
N GLU A 47 23.54 -18.49 -26.05
CA GLU A 47 22.14 -18.79 -25.69
C GLU A 47 21.13 -18.06 -26.58
N ALA A 48 21.51 -17.71 -27.82
CA ALA A 48 20.65 -17.04 -28.76
C ALA A 48 19.50 -17.97 -29.15
N LEU A 49 18.29 -17.42 -29.15
CA LEU A 49 17.11 -18.13 -29.64
C LEU A 49 17.09 -18.11 -31.17
N SER A 50 16.35 -19.03 -31.78
CA SER A 50 15.99 -18.88 -33.19
C SER A 50 15.15 -17.62 -33.38
N ASP A 51 15.20 -17.04 -34.57
CA ASP A 51 14.43 -15.83 -34.87
C ASP A 51 12.92 -16.08 -34.66
N GLU A 52 12.40 -17.27 -34.98
CA GLU A 52 10.98 -17.59 -34.71
C GLU A 52 10.66 -17.63 -33.21
N ALA A 53 11.54 -18.25 -32.40
CA ALA A 53 11.34 -18.33 -30.96
C ALA A 53 11.45 -16.95 -30.30
N LEU A 54 12.39 -16.11 -30.76
CA LEU A 54 12.55 -14.74 -30.27
C LEU A 54 11.32 -13.87 -30.62
N GLU A 55 10.79 -13.98 -31.83
CA GLU A 55 9.58 -13.27 -32.24
C GLU A 55 8.33 -13.73 -31.47
N ALA A 56 8.21 -15.04 -31.20
CA ALA A 56 7.14 -15.57 -30.36
C ALA A 56 7.22 -15.01 -28.94
N SER A 57 8.39 -15.09 -28.29
CA SER A 57 8.60 -14.53 -26.96
C SER A 57 8.39 -13.02 -26.92
N ARG A 58 8.78 -12.28 -27.96
CA ARG A 58 8.53 -10.83 -28.04
C ARG A 58 7.03 -10.52 -28.04
N LYS A 59 6.23 -11.27 -28.81
CA LYS A 59 4.77 -11.06 -28.87
C LYS A 59 4.10 -11.30 -27.52
N GLU A 60 4.52 -12.35 -26.83
CA GLU A 60 4.06 -12.67 -25.47
C GLU A 60 4.42 -11.54 -24.50
N LEU A 61 5.69 -11.11 -24.47
CA LEU A 61 6.13 -10.02 -23.59
C LEU A 61 5.38 -8.70 -23.85
N ILE A 62 5.12 -8.37 -25.12
CA ILE A 62 4.33 -7.18 -25.47
C ILE A 62 2.89 -7.31 -24.97
N HIS A 63 2.28 -8.49 -25.14
CA HIS A 63 0.93 -8.75 -24.66
C HIS A 63 0.85 -8.57 -23.14
N ASP A 64 1.80 -9.13 -22.39
CA ASP A 64 1.84 -9.03 -20.93
C ASP A 64 2.07 -7.59 -20.46
N LEU A 65 2.93 -6.84 -21.15
CA LEU A 65 3.11 -5.41 -20.87
C LEU A 65 1.84 -4.59 -21.08
N ILE A 66 1.09 -4.88 -22.15
CA ILE A 66 -0.18 -4.20 -22.43
C ILE A 66 -1.23 -4.58 -21.36
N ALA A 67 -1.29 -5.84 -20.97
CA ALA A 67 -2.20 -6.30 -19.92
C ALA A 67 -1.89 -5.61 -18.59
N GLN A 68 -0.62 -5.54 -18.20
CA GLN A 68 -0.19 -4.86 -16.97
C GLN A 68 -0.45 -3.35 -17.00
N ALA A 69 -0.27 -2.71 -18.16
CA ALA A 69 -0.57 -1.30 -18.33
C ALA A 69 -2.07 -1.00 -18.19
N LYS A 70 -2.94 -1.86 -18.73
CA LYS A 70 -4.40 -1.74 -18.55
C LYS A 70 -4.84 -1.98 -17.11
N GLU A 71 -4.19 -2.90 -16.42
CA GLU A 71 -4.44 -3.12 -14.99
C GLU A 71 -4.09 -1.87 -14.17
N LEU A 72 -2.95 -1.24 -14.47
CA LEU A 72 -2.57 0.03 -13.85
C LEU A 72 -3.58 1.15 -14.14
N GLU A 73 -4.07 1.26 -15.38
CA GLU A 73 -5.14 2.19 -15.76
C GLU A 73 -6.40 1.98 -14.91
N HIS A 74 -6.81 0.71 -14.74
CA HIS A 74 -7.94 0.38 -13.88
C HIS A 74 -7.72 0.79 -12.42
N PHE A 75 -6.52 0.61 -11.87
CA PHE A 75 -6.23 1.05 -10.49
C PHE A 75 -6.23 2.56 -10.34
N ILE A 76 -5.80 3.29 -11.37
CA ILE A 76 -5.86 4.76 -11.38
C ILE A 76 -7.33 5.22 -11.36
N ASP A 77 -8.19 4.58 -12.14
CA ASP A 77 -9.63 4.89 -12.16
C ASP A 77 -10.33 4.63 -10.82
N LEU A 78 -9.83 3.66 -10.05
CA LEU A 78 -10.33 3.34 -8.72
C LEU A 78 -9.85 4.31 -7.63
N LEU A 79 -8.92 5.22 -7.94
CA LEU A 79 -8.45 6.18 -6.95
C LEU A 79 -9.62 7.06 -6.49
N PRO A 80 -9.82 7.22 -5.17
CA PRO A 80 -10.85 8.11 -4.66
C PRO A 80 -10.60 9.50 -5.20
N ALA A 81 -11.65 10.16 -5.69
CA ALA A 81 -11.57 11.50 -6.24
C ALA A 81 -10.74 12.39 -5.30
N LEU A 82 -9.59 12.84 -5.80
CA LEU A 82 -8.74 13.80 -5.13
C LEU A 82 -9.47 15.15 -5.20
N ASN A 83 -10.51 15.32 -4.38
CA ASN A 83 -11.09 16.62 -4.15
C ASN A 83 -9.94 17.46 -3.61
N ARG A 84 -9.42 18.39 -4.43
CA ARG A 84 -8.30 19.28 -4.06
C ARG A 84 -8.69 20.26 -2.94
N ASP A 85 -9.95 20.24 -2.54
CA ASP A 85 -10.50 21.06 -1.48
C ASP A 85 -10.32 20.38 -0.11
N GLU A 86 -9.19 20.66 0.52
CA GLU A 86 -8.90 20.24 1.90
C GLU A 86 -9.88 20.83 2.92
N GLN A 87 -10.48 22.01 2.63
CA GLN A 87 -11.51 22.57 3.48
C GLN A 87 -12.79 21.71 3.43
N ALA A 88 -13.21 21.25 2.25
CA ALA A 88 -14.36 20.35 2.13
C ALA A 88 -14.14 18.99 2.85
N LYS A 89 -12.90 18.47 2.82
CA LYS A 89 -12.55 17.26 3.58
C LYS A 89 -12.62 17.50 5.09
N SER A 90 -12.03 18.59 5.56
CA SER A 90 -12.06 18.98 6.98
C SER A 90 -13.48 19.15 7.48
N ALA A 91 -14.33 19.87 6.74
CA ALA A 91 -15.74 20.06 7.10
C ALA A 91 -16.52 18.73 7.13
N ARG A 92 -16.25 17.81 6.21
CA ARG A 92 -16.84 16.47 6.21
C ARG A 92 -16.41 15.66 7.44
N LEU A 93 -15.14 15.76 7.83
CA LEU A 93 -14.61 15.08 9.02
C LEU A 93 -15.24 15.62 10.30
N GLU A 94 -15.36 16.94 10.43
CA GLU A 94 -16.05 17.59 11.56
C GLU A 94 -17.51 17.13 11.67
N SER A 95 -18.25 17.15 10.56
CA SER A 95 -19.62 16.64 10.52
C SER A 95 -19.74 15.17 10.94
N LEU A 96 -18.78 14.34 10.51
CA LEU A 96 -18.74 12.92 10.88
C LEU A 96 -18.42 12.75 12.38
N GLN A 97 -17.51 13.55 12.92
CA GLN A 97 -17.18 13.56 14.34
C GLN A 97 -18.39 13.94 15.20
N ASP A 98 -19.13 14.98 14.82
CA ASP A 98 -20.34 15.39 15.53
C ASP A 98 -21.41 14.29 15.55
N ARG A 99 -21.59 13.60 14.42
CA ARG A 99 -22.50 12.45 14.32
C ARG A 99 -22.06 11.30 15.21
N LEU A 100 -20.76 11.01 15.27
CA LEU A 100 -20.21 9.98 16.16
C LEU A 100 -20.42 10.34 17.64
N LEU A 101 -20.20 11.60 18.02
CA LEU A 101 -20.42 12.05 19.40
C LEU A 101 -21.88 11.93 19.81
N LYS A 102 -22.82 12.33 18.95
CA LYS A 102 -24.26 12.18 19.19
C LYS A 102 -24.67 10.72 19.32
N ALA A 103 -24.27 9.87 18.37
CA ALA A 103 -24.58 8.44 18.40
C ALA A 103 -23.99 7.75 19.65
N ASN A 104 -22.79 8.13 20.06
CA ASN A 104 -22.18 7.63 21.30
C ASN A 104 -22.92 8.10 22.55
N ALA A 105 -23.40 9.34 22.58
CA ALA A 105 -24.20 9.85 23.69
C ALA A 105 -25.54 9.10 23.80
N GLU A 106 -26.25 8.94 22.69
CA GLU A 106 -27.50 8.18 22.60
C GLU A 106 -27.31 6.71 22.98
N TYR A 107 -26.20 6.10 22.58
CA TYR A 107 -25.85 4.74 22.98
C TYR A 107 -25.67 4.64 24.51
N ARG A 108 -24.96 5.60 25.12
CA ARG A 108 -24.75 5.63 26.58
C ARG A 108 -26.04 5.85 27.35
N THR A 109 -26.93 6.73 26.89
CA THR A 109 -28.23 6.93 27.55
C THR A 109 -29.08 5.67 27.44
N THR A 110 -29.11 5.03 26.27
CA THR A 110 -29.86 3.77 26.08
C THR A 110 -29.35 2.65 26.99
N LEU A 111 -28.04 2.55 27.20
CA LEU A 111 -27.46 1.59 28.16
C LEU A 111 -27.81 1.92 29.61
N GLN A 112 -27.93 3.18 29.97
CA GLN A 112 -28.31 3.62 31.32
C GLN A 112 -29.82 3.43 31.59
N ASP A 113 -30.64 3.62 30.57
CA ASP A 113 -32.10 3.51 30.64
C ASP A 113 -32.59 2.05 30.50
N ALA A 114 -31.72 1.12 30.09
CA ALA A 114 -32.04 -0.29 29.99
C ALA A 114 -32.24 -0.91 31.40
N PRO A 115 -33.44 -1.42 31.73
CA PRO A 115 -33.69 -2.09 33.00
C PRO A 115 -33.02 -3.48 33.00
N GLY A 116 -31.74 -3.52 33.37
CA GLY A 116 -30.97 -4.76 33.40
C GLY A 116 -29.53 -4.69 33.92
N SER A 117 -28.99 -3.53 34.31
CA SER A 117 -27.65 -3.46 34.93
C SER A 117 -27.69 -2.93 36.37
N THR A 118 -28.48 -3.58 37.22
CA THR A 118 -28.08 -3.74 38.62
C THR A 118 -26.98 -4.79 38.67
N PHE A 119 -25.72 -4.37 38.49
CA PHE A 119 -24.61 -5.09 39.08
C PHE A 119 -24.05 -4.19 40.17
N ASP A 120 -24.41 -4.53 41.40
CA ASP A 120 -23.83 -3.99 42.62
C ASP A 120 -22.30 -4.01 42.49
N THR A 121 -21.70 -2.82 42.46
CA THR A 121 -20.31 -2.67 42.86
C THR A 121 -20.32 -1.95 44.19
N PRO A 122 -20.13 -2.64 45.33
CA PRO A 122 -20.12 -1.96 46.62
C PRO A 122 -18.87 -1.08 46.71
N LEU A 123 -19.10 0.23 46.82
CA LEU A 123 -18.13 1.20 47.31
C LEU A 123 -17.71 0.79 48.73
N HIS A 124 -16.59 0.07 48.84
CA HIS A 124 -15.96 -0.20 50.13
C HIS A 124 -15.37 1.10 50.67
N LYS A 125 -16.13 1.77 51.56
CA LYS A 125 -15.56 2.72 52.52
C LYS A 125 -14.57 1.96 53.41
N SER A 126 -13.26 2.20 53.24
CA SER A 126 -12.28 1.95 54.30
C SER A 126 -11.69 3.28 54.76
N SER A 127 -12.21 3.73 55.89
CA SER A 127 -11.54 4.65 56.80
C SER A 127 -10.27 4.03 57.37
N GLY A 128 -9.15 4.77 57.33
CA GLY A 128 -7.92 4.53 58.07
C GLY A 128 -6.96 5.70 57.79
N SER A 129 -6.97 6.75 58.60
CA SER A 129 -6.06 6.94 59.75
C SER A 129 -4.58 7.17 59.38
N SER A 130 -4.29 8.40 58.90
CA SER A 130 -3.17 9.28 59.35
C SER A 130 -1.70 8.82 59.13
N PRO A 131 -0.68 9.66 59.44
CA PRO A 131 -0.04 10.58 58.49
C PRO A 131 1.49 10.41 58.40
N PHE A 132 2.15 10.69 57.28
CA PHE A 132 3.62 10.88 57.29
C PHE A 132 4.09 11.83 56.16
N THR A 133 4.42 13.06 56.57
CA THR A 133 5.55 13.92 56.14
C THR A 133 6.72 13.10 55.54
N GLN A 134 7.43 13.45 54.46
CA GLN A 134 8.11 14.70 54.09
C GLN A 134 8.70 14.55 52.64
N PRO A 135 9.29 15.61 52.04
CA PRO A 135 9.70 15.66 50.63
C PRO A 135 11.17 15.27 50.40
N CYS A 136 11.48 14.67 49.24
CA CYS A 136 12.86 14.51 48.78
C CYS A 136 13.14 15.45 47.60
N LEU A 137 13.73 16.60 47.95
CA LEU A 137 14.61 17.37 47.08
C LEU A 137 15.98 16.67 47.00
N GLY A 138 16.60 16.68 45.82
CA GLY A 138 18.07 16.71 45.71
C GLY A 138 18.75 15.49 45.07
N GLY A 139 19.15 15.68 43.81
CA GLY A 139 20.54 15.60 43.36
C GLY A 139 21.21 14.25 43.18
N PHE A 140 21.69 13.98 41.95
CA PHE A 140 22.95 13.29 41.62
C PHE A 140 23.27 13.77 40.18
N THR A 141 24.19 14.73 40.01
CA THR A 141 25.61 14.58 39.61
C THR A 141 25.82 13.70 38.39
#